data_AF-A0A3A9JRA4-F1
#
_entry.id   AF-A0A3A9JRA4-F1
#
_cell.length_a   1.000
_cell.length_b   1.000
_cell.length_c   1.000
_cell.angle_alpha   90.00
_cell.angle_beta   90.00
_cell.angle_gamma   90.00
#
_symmetry.space_group_name_H-M   'P 1'
#
loop_
_entity.id
_entity.type
_entity.pdbx_description
1 polymer ?
#
loop_
_entity_poly.entity_id
_entity_poly.type
_entity_poly.pdbx_seq_one_letter_code
_entity_poly.pdbx_strand_id
1 'polypeptide(L)'
;MGLFLEESEIFKFAYSYYSTILTFRLNEYELARLKKCMKNIKTFDKNLRREVKIKVYIADEITEIYAIPHFMAFINFASIENEDKQALFEFWKECEEPLPPESAEYEYDLKDLKNPITYILNYHEKPEYNISDIYFNDNILNDSEKLRLTILSVVKDNEGIGRRACESSIRLRRVLLMYKCLLRGKILTKQKVDEICYPDIVSKRMFYRDISIINEIEDGKVVFDRNLKGYILRE
;
A
#
# COMPACT_ATOMS: atom_id res chain seq x y z
N MET A 1 -23.05 21.07 4.24
CA MET A 1 -23.26 20.58 2.86
C MET A 1 -22.08 19.70 2.53
N GLY A 2 -22.28 18.37 2.60
CA GLY A 2 -21.22 17.39 2.41
C GLY A 2 -20.86 17.31 0.93
N LEU A 3 -19.58 17.53 0.63
CA LEU A 3 -19.04 17.29 -0.70
C LEU A 3 -18.94 15.79 -0.90
N PHE A 4 -19.97 15.22 -1.53
CA PHE A 4 -19.84 14.01 -2.32
C PHE A 4 -18.81 14.28 -3.42
N LEU A 5 -17.60 13.77 -3.26
CA LEU A 5 -16.71 13.57 -4.39
C LEU A 5 -17.18 12.30 -5.10
N GLU A 6 -17.64 12.47 -6.34
CA GLU A 6 -18.10 11.38 -7.19
C GLU A 6 -16.99 10.33 -7.33
N GLU A 7 -17.35 9.05 -7.17
CA GLU A 7 -16.46 7.89 -7.27
C GLU A 7 -15.63 7.87 -8.57
N SER A 8 -16.05 8.63 -9.61
CA SER A 8 -15.43 8.72 -10.95
C SER A 8 -14.02 9.36 -10.98
N GLU A 9 -13.65 10.21 -10.02
CA GLU A 9 -12.30 10.82 -10.02
C GLU A 9 -11.23 9.93 -9.37
N ILE A 10 -11.62 9.05 -8.46
CA ILE A 10 -10.73 8.05 -7.82
C ILE A 10 -10.20 7.06 -8.87
N PHE A 11 -10.99 6.76 -9.92
CA PHE A 11 -10.66 5.77 -10.97
C PHE A 11 -9.60 6.22 -12.00
N LYS A 12 -9.18 7.49 -12.04
CA LYS A 12 -8.15 7.94 -13.00
C LYS A 12 -6.71 7.71 -12.54
N PHE A 13 -6.49 7.36 -11.27
CA PHE A 13 -5.15 7.18 -10.70
C PHE A 13 -4.98 5.75 -10.17
N ALA A 14 -4.67 4.80 -11.06
CA ALA A 14 -4.14 3.51 -10.65
C ALA A 14 -2.85 3.74 -9.82
N TYR A 15 -2.94 3.50 -8.51
CA TYR A 15 -1.81 3.50 -7.59
C TYR A 15 -1.01 2.22 -7.76
N SER A 16 0.31 2.35 -7.81
CA SER A 16 1.23 1.24 -8.02
C SER A 16 2.48 1.45 -7.21
N TYR A 17 2.97 0.38 -6.58
CA TYR A 17 4.21 0.33 -5.81
C TYR A 17 5.42 0.88 -6.57
N TYR A 18 5.42 0.67 -7.90
CA TYR A 18 6.50 1.13 -8.77
C TYR A 18 6.46 2.64 -8.96
N SER A 19 5.28 3.24 -8.97
CA SER A 19 5.06 4.59 -9.48
C SER A 19 4.34 5.52 -8.53
N THR A 20 4.25 5.18 -7.24
CA THR A 20 3.56 5.98 -6.23
C THR A 20 4.43 6.20 -5.01
N ILE A 21 4.55 7.46 -4.61
CA ILE A 21 5.11 7.88 -3.32
C ILE A 21 3.96 8.41 -2.48
N LEU A 22 3.82 7.91 -1.26
CA LEU A 22 2.83 8.39 -0.30
C LEU A 22 3.42 9.52 0.55
N THR A 23 2.61 10.51 0.84
CA THR A 23 2.97 11.63 1.72
C THR A 23 1.89 11.85 2.74
N PHE A 24 2.26 12.10 3.99
CA PHE A 24 1.31 12.39 5.06
C PHE A 24 1.77 13.59 5.87
N ARG A 25 0.86 14.56 6.00
CA ARG A 25 1.04 15.82 6.77
C ARG A 25 2.27 16.66 6.42
N LEU A 26 2.83 16.48 5.23
CA LEU A 26 3.87 17.36 4.70
C LEU A 26 3.28 18.76 4.45
N ASN A 27 4.04 19.80 4.73
CA ASN A 27 3.63 21.16 4.39
C ASN A 27 3.74 21.44 2.88
N GLU A 28 3.18 22.56 2.42
CA GLU A 28 3.16 22.91 0.98
C GLU A 28 4.56 23.00 0.36
N TYR A 29 5.53 23.54 1.11
CA TYR A 29 6.91 23.68 0.65
C TYR A 29 7.58 22.31 0.46
N GLU A 30 7.43 21.42 1.44
CA GLU A 30 7.91 20.04 1.41
C GLU A 30 7.33 19.25 0.23
N LEU A 31 6.00 19.36 0.04
CA LEU A 31 5.29 18.75 -1.08
C LEU A 31 5.78 19.28 -2.43
N ALA A 32 5.93 20.60 -2.57
CA ALA A 32 6.41 21.22 -3.80
C ALA A 32 7.84 20.76 -4.12
N ARG A 33 8.69 20.63 -3.10
CA ARG A 33 10.07 20.18 -3.26
C ARG A 33 10.16 18.72 -3.68
N LEU A 34 9.40 17.83 -3.03
CA LEU A 34 9.28 16.43 -3.43
C LEU A 34 8.79 16.30 -4.88
N LYS A 35 7.69 16.97 -5.23
CA LYS A 35 7.15 16.99 -6.62
C LYS A 35 8.17 17.49 -7.64
N LYS A 36 8.96 18.51 -7.29
CA LYS A 36 10.02 19.05 -8.15
C LYS A 36 11.12 18.02 -8.41
N CYS A 37 11.55 17.29 -7.38
CA CYS A 37 12.52 16.20 -7.53
C CYS A 37 11.98 15.07 -8.43
N MET A 38 10.68 14.82 -8.39
CA MET A 38 10.03 13.75 -9.17
C MET A 38 9.66 14.12 -10.60
N LYS A 39 9.65 15.40 -10.97
CA LYS A 39 9.05 15.92 -12.22
C LYS A 39 9.47 15.18 -13.50
N ASN A 40 10.72 14.70 -13.53
CA ASN A 40 11.32 14.04 -14.71
C ASN A 40 11.70 12.57 -14.46
N ILE A 41 11.38 12.02 -13.29
CA ILE A 41 11.69 10.63 -12.98
C ILE A 41 10.55 9.76 -13.50
N LYS A 42 10.93 8.72 -14.24
CA LYS A 42 10.03 7.66 -14.67
C LYS A 42 10.52 6.34 -14.12
N THR A 43 9.59 5.41 -14.01
CA THR A 43 9.82 4.03 -13.64
C THR A 43 9.04 3.12 -14.56
N PHE A 44 9.55 1.91 -14.81
CA PHE A 44 8.78 0.91 -15.51
C PHE A 44 7.74 0.31 -14.57
N ASP A 45 6.48 0.67 -14.78
CA ASP A 45 5.38 0.07 -14.05
C ASP A 45 5.09 -1.31 -14.63
N LYS A 46 5.41 -2.35 -13.85
CA LYS A 46 5.25 -3.74 -14.30
C LYS A 46 3.79 -4.13 -14.52
N ASN A 47 2.84 -3.49 -13.83
CA ASN A 47 1.41 -3.76 -13.99
C ASN A 47 0.89 -3.14 -15.29
N LEU A 48 1.32 -1.92 -15.59
CA LEU A 48 0.95 -1.22 -16.81
C LEU A 48 1.84 -1.59 -18.01
N ARG A 49 2.91 -2.35 -17.78
CA ARG A 49 3.93 -2.78 -18.75
C ARG A 49 4.48 -1.63 -19.59
N ARG A 50 4.69 -0.47 -18.96
CA ARG A 50 5.19 0.74 -19.63
C ARG A 50 5.91 1.64 -18.65
N GLU A 51 6.71 2.55 -19.18
CA GLU A 51 7.21 3.66 -18.38
C GLU A 51 6.05 4.56 -17.95
N VAL A 52 6.03 4.91 -16.66
CA VAL A 52 5.11 5.89 -16.10
C VAL A 52 5.88 6.90 -15.25
N LYS A 53 5.31 8.09 -15.12
CA LYS A 53 5.80 9.08 -14.17
C LYS A 53 5.48 8.64 -12.75
N ILE A 54 6.40 8.87 -11.82
CA ILE A 54 6.13 8.68 -10.41
C ILE A 54 5.14 9.76 -9.95
N LYS A 55 4.10 9.31 -9.26
CA LYS A 55 3.04 10.14 -8.69
C LYS A 55 3.30 10.32 -7.21
N VAL A 56 3.08 11.53 -6.72
CA VAL A 56 3.06 11.83 -5.29
C VAL A 56 1.61 11.86 -4.86
N TYR A 57 1.23 10.94 -4.00
CA TYR A 57 -0.08 10.86 -3.38
C TYR A 57 -0.04 11.52 -2.00
N ILE A 58 -1.04 12.34 -1.72
CA ILE A 58 -1.19 13.03 -0.45
C ILE A 58 -2.29 12.28 0.29
N ALA A 59 -1.92 11.67 1.42
CA ALA A 59 -2.86 11.03 2.31
C ALA A 59 -3.44 12.09 3.26
N ASP A 60 -4.76 12.16 3.32
CA ASP A 60 -5.48 13.11 4.19
C ASP A 60 -5.83 12.46 5.53
N GLU A 61 -6.06 11.14 5.53
CA GLU A 61 -6.33 10.34 6.72
C GLU A 61 -5.19 9.38 7.05
N ILE A 62 -4.89 9.21 8.34
CA ILE A 62 -3.85 8.28 8.79
C ILE A 62 -4.15 6.82 8.38
N THR A 63 -5.44 6.49 8.24
CA THR A 63 -5.88 5.15 7.83
C THR A 63 -5.43 4.78 6.41
N GLU A 64 -5.13 5.77 5.58
CA GLU A 64 -4.59 5.55 4.23
C GLU A 64 -3.14 5.06 4.26
N ILE A 65 -2.40 5.35 5.33
CA ILE A 65 -1.03 4.85 5.53
C ILE A 65 -1.08 3.33 5.75
N TYR A 66 -2.00 2.86 6.59
CA TYR A 66 -2.19 1.43 6.86
C TYR A 66 -2.69 0.66 5.65
N ALA A 67 -3.44 1.31 4.76
CA ALA A 67 -4.02 0.67 3.58
C ALA A 67 -2.97 0.30 2.52
N ILE A 68 -1.74 0.82 2.62
CA ILE A 68 -0.72 0.59 1.60
C ILE A 68 0.64 0.28 2.23
N PRO A 69 0.79 -0.91 2.85
CA PRO A 69 1.94 -1.29 3.68
C PRO A 69 3.30 -1.38 2.96
N HIS A 70 3.41 -0.94 1.71
CA HIS A 70 4.62 -1.15 0.91
C HIS A 70 5.00 0.07 0.06
N PHE A 71 4.36 1.23 0.19
CA PHE A 71 4.82 2.40 -0.57
C PHE A 71 6.05 3.03 0.07
N MET A 72 6.85 3.68 -0.77
CA MET A 72 7.73 4.73 -0.25
C MET A 72 6.85 5.80 0.37
N ALA A 73 7.04 6.07 1.65
CA ALA A 73 6.24 7.04 2.39
C ALA A 73 7.12 8.15 3.00
N PHE A 74 6.65 9.40 2.94
CA PHE A 74 7.24 10.54 3.66
C PHE A 74 6.21 11.10 4.64
N ILE A 75 6.53 11.02 5.93
CA ILE A 75 5.59 11.29 7.01
C ILE A 75 6.15 12.38 7.91
N ASN A 76 5.43 13.49 8.08
CA ASN A 76 5.77 14.52 9.06
C ASN A 76 5.25 14.14 10.44
N PHE A 77 6.09 13.56 11.28
CA PHE A 77 5.66 12.97 12.55
C PHE A 77 5.31 14.01 13.61
N ALA A 78 5.92 15.20 13.58
CA ALA A 78 5.62 16.30 14.51
C ALA A 78 4.15 16.74 14.45
N SER A 79 3.47 16.48 13.34
CA SER A 79 2.07 16.87 13.09
C SER A 79 1.05 15.76 13.37
N ILE A 80 1.50 14.63 13.91
CA ILE A 80 0.66 13.47 14.25
C ILE A 80 0.41 13.46 15.76
N GLU A 81 -0.78 13.03 16.17
CA GLU A 81 -1.15 12.86 17.58
C GLU A 81 -0.41 11.66 18.20
N ASN A 82 -0.16 11.69 19.51
CA ASN A 82 0.69 10.66 20.14
C ASN A 82 0.11 9.24 20.08
N GLU A 83 -1.21 9.10 20.17
CA GLU A 83 -1.89 7.79 20.04
C GLU A 83 -1.69 7.21 18.63
N ASP A 84 -1.88 8.04 17.61
CA ASP A 84 -1.67 7.72 16.20
C ASP A 84 -0.21 7.38 15.87
N LYS A 85 0.74 8.08 16.51
CA LYS A 85 2.17 7.78 16.39
C LYS A 85 2.49 6.37 16.87
N GLN A 86 1.98 6.01 18.05
CA GLN A 86 2.19 4.69 18.62
C GLN A 86 1.58 3.60 17.73
N ALA A 87 0.35 3.80 17.25
CA ALA A 87 -0.30 2.89 16.32
C ALA A 87 0.48 2.69 15.01
N LEU A 88 1.05 3.76 14.45
CA LEU A 88 1.93 3.67 13.27
C LEU A 88 3.17 2.83 13.53
N PHE A 89 3.79 2.99 14.71
CA PHE A 89 4.97 2.19 15.03
C PHE A 89 4.65 0.72 15.27
N GLU A 90 3.55 0.43 15.98
CA GLU A 90 3.10 -0.94 16.23
C GLU A 90 2.77 -1.65 14.91
N PHE A 91 2.05 -0.97 14.00
CA PHE A 91 1.75 -1.49 12.66
C PHE A 91 3.02 -1.83 11.86
N TRP A 92 4.01 -0.94 11.84
CA TRP A 92 5.23 -1.22 11.08
C TRP A 92 6.11 -2.27 11.73
N LYS A 93 6.11 -2.35 13.06
CA LYS A 93 6.77 -3.44 13.78
C LYS A 93 6.16 -4.79 13.40
N GLU A 94 4.83 -4.89 13.37
CA GLU A 94 4.12 -6.10 12.92
C GLU A 94 4.49 -6.47 11.48
N CYS A 95 4.68 -5.48 10.61
CA CYS A 95 5.14 -5.71 9.23
C CYS A 95 6.59 -6.22 9.13
N GLU A 96 7.42 -6.00 10.14
CA GLU A 96 8.83 -6.43 10.18
C GLU A 96 9.00 -7.79 10.88
N GLU A 97 8.12 -8.15 11.81
CA GLU A 97 8.22 -9.40 12.56
C GLU A 97 8.18 -10.60 11.60
N PRO A 98 9.16 -11.53 11.71
CA PRO A 98 9.16 -12.72 10.87
C PRO A 98 7.90 -13.54 11.16
N LEU A 99 7.38 -14.17 10.12
CA LEU A 99 6.23 -15.05 10.28
C LEU A 99 6.50 -16.13 11.35
N PRO A 100 5.47 -16.54 12.12
CA PRO A 100 5.59 -17.64 13.06
C PRO A 100 6.21 -18.88 12.39
N PRO A 101 6.94 -19.74 13.12
CA PRO A 101 7.61 -20.91 12.55
C PRO A 101 6.68 -21.84 11.78
N GLU A 102 5.41 -21.94 12.21
CA GLU A 102 4.36 -22.73 11.54
C GLU A 102 3.99 -22.18 10.15
N SER A 103 4.24 -20.89 9.94
CA SER A 103 3.98 -20.13 8.71
C SER A 103 5.27 -19.85 7.91
N ALA A 104 6.43 -20.27 8.42
CA ALA A 104 7.74 -20.03 7.80
C ALA A 104 7.96 -20.80 6.49
N GLU A 105 7.14 -21.82 6.19
CA GLU A 105 7.16 -22.48 4.88
C GLU A 105 6.79 -21.52 3.73
N TYR A 106 6.06 -20.43 4.01
CA TYR A 106 5.73 -19.36 3.07
C TYR A 106 6.74 -18.22 3.05
N GLU A 107 7.76 -18.27 3.91
CA GLU A 107 8.79 -17.23 4.01
C GLU A 107 9.55 -17.09 2.68
N TYR A 108 9.70 -18.16 1.87
CA TYR A 108 10.27 -18.07 0.53
C TYR A 108 9.38 -17.37 -0.51
N ASP A 109 8.06 -17.38 -0.33
CA ASP A 109 7.09 -16.69 -1.20
C ASP A 109 6.84 -15.22 -0.77
N LEU A 110 7.29 -14.88 0.44
CA LEU A 110 7.12 -13.56 1.09
C LEU A 110 8.46 -12.83 1.33
N LYS A 111 9.61 -13.51 1.23
CA LYS A 111 10.98 -12.95 1.34
C LYS A 111 11.30 -11.86 0.34
N ASP A 112 10.57 -11.82 -0.77
CA ASP A 112 10.73 -10.79 -1.80
C ASP A 112 9.91 -9.52 -1.50
N LEU A 113 9.02 -9.53 -0.49
CA LEU A 113 8.31 -8.34 -0.03
C LEU A 113 9.34 -7.43 0.64
N LYS A 114 9.74 -6.35 -0.03
CA LYS A 114 10.54 -5.33 0.64
C LYS A 114 9.70 -4.69 1.74
N ASN A 115 10.31 -4.53 2.91
CA ASN A 115 9.77 -3.71 3.98
C ASN A 115 9.46 -2.30 3.42
N PRO A 116 8.33 -1.69 3.83
CA PRO A 116 7.96 -0.34 3.42
C PRO A 116 9.09 0.63 3.74
N ILE A 117 9.61 1.31 2.72
CA ILE A 117 10.64 2.32 2.91
C ILE A 117 9.95 3.61 3.39
N THR A 118 10.02 3.85 4.69
CA THR A 118 9.32 4.97 5.34
C THR A 118 10.31 5.99 5.83
N TYR A 119 10.16 7.24 5.39
CA TYR A 119 10.92 8.39 5.87
C TYR A 119 10.07 9.16 6.87
N ILE A 120 10.50 9.12 8.13
CA ILE A 120 9.85 9.84 9.23
C ILE A 120 10.63 11.14 9.45
N LEU A 121 9.94 12.26 9.21
CA LEU A 121 10.46 13.62 9.32
C LEU A 121 10.03 14.26 10.63
N ASN A 122 10.85 15.21 11.11
CA ASN A 122 10.57 16.00 12.31
C ASN A 122 10.24 15.10 13.52
N TYR A 123 11.01 14.02 13.70
CA TYR A 123 10.81 13.08 14.78
C TYR A 123 11.85 13.28 15.87
N HIS A 124 11.37 13.61 17.06
CA HIS A 124 12.25 13.94 18.18
C HIS A 124 12.56 12.74 19.08
N GLU A 125 11.78 11.67 19.01
CA GLU A 125 11.82 10.59 20.00
C GLU A 125 12.22 9.25 19.38
N LYS A 126 13.49 8.99 19.02
CA LYS A 126 13.86 7.69 18.39
C LYS A 126 13.13 6.48 19.03
N PRO A 127 12.51 5.57 18.26
CA PRO A 127 11.80 4.46 18.86
C PRO A 127 12.82 3.58 19.57
N GLU A 128 12.40 2.92 20.65
CA GLU A 128 13.31 2.05 21.42
C GLU A 128 13.80 0.83 20.62
N TYR A 129 13.12 0.50 19.53
CA TYR A 129 13.39 -0.62 18.65
C TYR A 129 13.86 -0.16 17.26
N ASN A 130 14.79 -0.93 16.69
CA ASN A 130 15.40 -0.62 15.42
C ASN A 130 14.64 -1.33 14.29
N ILE A 131 13.64 -0.65 13.73
CA ILE A 131 12.91 -1.15 12.55
C ILE A 131 13.75 -0.89 11.30
N SER A 132 14.07 -1.94 10.56
CA SER A 132 14.72 -1.87 9.25
C SER A 132 13.85 -1.10 8.25
N ASP A 133 14.49 -0.29 7.40
CA ASP A 133 13.84 0.51 6.35
C ASP A 133 12.86 1.62 6.81
N ILE A 134 12.82 1.92 8.12
CA ILE A 134 12.31 3.19 8.65
C ILE A 134 13.48 4.14 8.91
N TYR A 135 13.46 5.28 8.22
CA TYR A 135 14.53 6.27 8.27
C TYR A 135 14.06 7.52 9.02
N PHE A 136 14.67 7.76 10.18
CA PHE A 136 14.46 8.98 10.96
C PHE A 136 15.44 10.06 10.50
N ASN A 137 14.93 11.17 9.99
CA ASN A 137 15.76 12.27 9.53
C ASN A 137 15.04 13.61 9.73
N ASP A 138 15.75 14.59 10.30
CA ASP A 138 15.15 15.88 10.62
C ASP A 138 14.65 16.61 9.38
N ASN A 139 15.30 16.50 8.22
CA ASN A 139 14.66 16.91 6.95
C ASN A 139 15.43 16.46 5.68
N ILE A 140 15.26 15.20 5.25
CA ILE A 140 15.83 14.76 3.95
C ILE A 140 15.32 15.61 2.77
N LEU A 141 14.17 16.28 2.91
CA LEU A 141 13.61 17.13 1.85
C LEU A 141 14.40 18.42 1.65
N ASN A 142 15.25 18.84 2.61
CA ASN A 142 16.09 20.03 2.50
C ASN A 142 17.34 19.85 1.63
N ASP A 143 17.70 18.61 1.30
CA ASP A 143 18.77 18.30 0.36
C ASP A 143 18.17 17.62 -0.88
N SER A 144 18.07 18.38 -1.98
CA SER A 144 17.44 17.88 -3.21
C SER A 144 18.23 16.78 -3.89
N GLU A 145 19.56 16.79 -3.75
CA GLU A 145 20.41 15.78 -4.40
C GLU A 145 20.35 14.47 -3.63
N LYS A 146 20.48 14.53 -2.30
CA LYS A 146 20.31 13.37 -1.43
C LYS A 146 18.91 12.77 -1.57
N LEU A 147 17.86 13.59 -1.51
CA LEU A 147 16.48 13.15 -1.74
C LEU A 147 16.34 12.43 -3.09
N ARG A 148 16.87 13.03 -4.16
CA ARG A 148 16.80 12.45 -5.51
C ARG A 148 17.54 11.11 -5.59
N LEU A 149 18.75 11.01 -5.06
CA LEU A 149 19.54 9.78 -5.08
C LEU A 149 18.87 8.67 -4.27
N THR A 150 18.34 9.00 -3.10
CA THR A 150 17.56 8.07 -2.27
C THR A 150 16.36 7.52 -3.05
N ILE A 151 15.57 8.39 -3.68
CA ILE A 151 14.41 7.95 -4.46
C ILE A 151 14.82 7.07 -5.65
N LEU A 152 15.85 7.45 -6.39
CA LEU A 152 16.35 6.66 -7.52
C LEU A 152 16.86 5.27 -7.09
N SER A 153 17.51 5.18 -5.92
CA SER A 153 17.97 3.90 -5.37
C SER A 153 16.79 2.97 -5.09
N VAL A 154 15.74 3.46 -4.45
CA VAL A 154 14.55 2.66 -4.14
C VAL A 154 13.81 2.25 -5.42
N VAL A 155 13.67 3.16 -6.38
CA VAL A 155 13.05 2.84 -7.69
C VAL A 155 13.82 1.71 -8.39
N LYS A 156 15.15 1.80 -8.43
CA LYS A 156 16.01 0.76 -9.03
C LYS A 156 15.83 -0.59 -8.34
N ASP A 157 15.77 -0.60 -7.02
CA ASP A 157 15.55 -1.82 -6.25
C ASP A 157 14.17 -2.43 -6.52
N ASN A 158 13.13 -1.59 -6.62
CA ASN A 158 11.78 -2.00 -6.97
C ASN A 158 11.73 -2.66 -8.36
N GLU A 159 12.48 -2.11 -9.32
CA GLU A 159 12.57 -2.64 -10.68
C GLU A 159 13.33 -3.99 -10.75
N GLY A 160 14.36 -4.18 -9.92
CA GLY A 160 15.32 -5.29 -10.00
C GLY A 160 14.85 -6.68 -9.51
N ILE A 161 13.87 -6.79 -8.59
CA ILE A 161 13.59 -8.05 -7.85
C ILE A 161 12.27 -8.74 -8.30
N GLY A 162 11.34 -8.02 -8.93
CA GLY A 162 9.95 -8.48 -9.07
C GLY A 162 9.63 -9.50 -10.18
N ARG A 163 9.72 -10.81 -9.88
CA ARG A 163 8.85 -11.83 -10.51
C ARG A 163 7.95 -12.59 -9.53
N ARG A 164 8.35 -12.86 -8.28
CA ARG A 164 7.51 -13.61 -7.31
C ARG A 164 6.86 -12.72 -6.24
N ALA A 165 7.59 -11.79 -5.62
CA ALA A 165 7.02 -10.78 -4.71
C ALA A 165 5.79 -10.04 -5.22
N CYS A 166 5.83 -9.66 -6.50
CA CYS A 166 4.79 -8.84 -7.12
C CYS A 166 3.44 -9.59 -7.12
N GLU A 167 3.45 -10.90 -7.34
CA GLU A 167 2.22 -11.70 -7.34
C GLU A 167 1.61 -11.83 -5.93
N SER A 168 2.46 -11.96 -4.90
CA SER A 168 2.04 -12.03 -3.50
C SER A 168 1.47 -10.70 -3.00
N SER A 169 2.16 -9.56 -3.21
CA SER A 169 1.64 -8.24 -2.78
C SER A 169 0.36 -7.86 -3.51
N ILE A 170 0.28 -8.16 -4.82
CA ILE A 170 -0.93 -7.89 -5.62
C ILE A 170 -2.09 -8.74 -5.12
N ARG A 171 -1.84 -10.02 -4.80
CA ARG A 171 -2.86 -10.89 -4.20
C ARG A 171 -3.31 -10.37 -2.84
N LEU A 172 -2.39 -9.97 -1.97
CA LEU A 172 -2.69 -9.48 -0.63
C LEU A 172 -3.54 -8.20 -0.69
N ARG A 173 -3.13 -7.22 -1.51
CA ARG A 173 -3.92 -6.01 -1.79
C ARG A 173 -5.33 -6.36 -2.30
N ARG A 174 -5.43 -7.32 -3.22
CA ARG A 174 -6.70 -7.74 -3.80
C ARG A 174 -7.62 -8.42 -2.78
N VAL A 175 -7.10 -9.35 -1.98
CA VAL A 175 -7.82 -10.01 -0.89
C VAL A 175 -8.35 -8.98 0.11
N LEU A 176 -7.53 -8.00 0.51
CA LEU A 176 -7.94 -6.93 1.41
C LEU A 176 -9.06 -6.05 0.83
N LEU A 177 -8.96 -5.68 -0.46
CA LEU A 177 -10.02 -4.91 -1.14
C LEU A 177 -11.33 -5.68 -1.27
N MET A 178 -11.24 -6.97 -1.58
CA MET A 178 -12.38 -7.90 -1.61
C MET A 178 -13.03 -7.99 -0.23
N TYR A 179 -12.23 -8.17 0.82
CA TYR A 179 -12.71 -8.29 2.18
C TYR A 179 -13.36 -7.01 2.71
N LYS A 180 -12.75 -5.85 2.44
CA LYS A 180 -13.33 -4.53 2.75
C LYS A 180 -14.68 -4.30 2.06
N CYS A 181 -14.88 -4.84 0.86
CA CYS A 181 -16.20 -4.78 0.20
C CYS A 181 -17.23 -5.63 0.95
N LEU A 182 -16.85 -6.84 1.34
CA LEU A 182 -17.70 -7.78 2.07
C LEU A 182 -18.11 -7.23 3.45
N LEU A 183 -17.17 -6.68 4.23
CA LEU A 183 -17.45 -6.03 5.52
C LEU A 183 -18.40 -4.83 5.40
N ARG A 184 -18.42 -4.14 4.26
CA ARG A 184 -19.35 -3.03 3.97
C ARG A 184 -20.73 -3.51 3.49
N GLY A 185 -21.02 -4.81 3.60
CA GLY A 185 -22.27 -5.42 3.14
C GLY A 185 -22.45 -5.41 1.61
N LYS A 186 -21.37 -5.18 0.85
CA LYS A 186 -21.45 -5.15 -0.61
C LYS A 186 -21.35 -6.56 -1.20
N ILE A 187 -22.08 -6.77 -2.29
CA ILE A 187 -22.02 -8.02 -3.07
C ILE A 187 -20.71 -8.05 -3.87
N LEU A 188 -19.95 -9.12 -3.71
CA LEU A 188 -18.67 -9.33 -4.37
C LEU A 188 -18.82 -10.29 -5.55
N THR A 189 -18.61 -9.79 -6.77
CA THR A 189 -18.57 -10.59 -8.00
C THR A 189 -17.18 -10.52 -8.61
N LYS A 190 -16.81 -11.49 -9.46
CA LYS A 190 -15.54 -11.42 -10.22
C LYS A 190 -15.43 -10.10 -10.99
N GLN A 191 -16.52 -9.67 -11.63
CA GLN A 191 -16.54 -8.41 -12.36
C GLN A 191 -16.27 -7.22 -11.43
N LYS A 192 -16.85 -7.21 -10.22
CA LYS A 192 -16.55 -6.19 -9.21
C LYS A 192 -15.09 -6.24 -8.77
N VAL A 193 -14.50 -7.43 -8.65
CA VAL A 193 -13.07 -7.60 -8.35
C VAL A 193 -12.21 -7.09 -9.49
N ASP A 194 -12.54 -7.41 -10.73
CA ASP A 194 -11.82 -6.87 -11.90
C ASP A 194 -11.92 -5.33 -11.95
N GLU A 195 -13.05 -4.75 -11.55
CA GLU A 195 -13.25 -3.29 -11.46
C GLU A 195 -12.39 -2.66 -10.36
N ILE A 196 -12.37 -3.20 -9.14
CA ILE A 196 -11.60 -2.63 -8.01
C ILE A 196 -10.10 -2.95 -8.07
N CYS A 197 -9.72 -4.02 -8.76
CA CYS A 197 -8.33 -4.45 -8.92
C CYS A 197 -7.71 -4.03 -10.25
N TYR A 198 -8.47 -3.38 -11.14
CA TYR A 198 -7.96 -2.89 -12.42
C TYR A 198 -6.65 -2.11 -12.26
N PRO A 199 -5.62 -2.36 -13.12
CA PRO A 199 -5.62 -3.19 -14.33
C PRO A 199 -5.40 -4.69 -14.11
N ASP A 200 -5.28 -5.15 -12.86
CA ASP A 200 -5.04 -6.55 -12.51
C ASP A 200 -6.33 -7.38 -12.65
N ILE A 201 -6.70 -7.67 -13.90
CA ILE A 201 -7.85 -8.52 -14.22
C ILE A 201 -7.54 -9.93 -13.76
N VAL A 202 -8.37 -10.45 -12.85
CA VAL A 202 -8.13 -11.75 -12.27
C VAL A 202 -8.76 -12.86 -13.09
N SER A 203 -8.06 -13.99 -13.19
CA SER A 203 -8.68 -15.21 -13.70
C SER A 203 -9.77 -15.69 -12.73
N LYS A 204 -10.76 -16.45 -13.24
CA LYS A 204 -11.79 -17.08 -12.37
C LYS A 204 -11.15 -17.92 -11.26
N ARG A 205 -10.06 -18.64 -11.58
CA ARG A 205 -9.33 -19.46 -10.62
C ARG A 205 -8.70 -18.64 -9.49
N MET A 206 -8.11 -17.48 -9.81
CA MET A 206 -7.55 -16.59 -8.79
C MET A 206 -8.64 -15.98 -7.93
N PHE A 207 -9.71 -15.46 -8.55
CA PHE A 207 -10.86 -14.93 -7.82
C PHE A 207 -11.41 -15.93 -6.79
N TYR A 208 -11.62 -17.20 -7.17
CA TYR A 208 -12.10 -18.21 -6.22
C TYR A 208 -11.09 -18.56 -5.13
N ARG A 209 -9.79 -18.59 -5.45
CA ARG A 209 -8.74 -18.77 -4.43
C ARG A 209 -8.75 -17.62 -3.42
N ASP A 210 -8.84 -16.39 -3.89
CA ASP A 210 -8.82 -15.21 -3.04
C ASP A 210 -10.09 -15.14 -2.17
N ILE A 211 -11.26 -15.54 -2.71
CA ILE A 211 -12.48 -15.73 -1.91
C ILE A 211 -12.29 -16.80 -0.82
N SER A 212 -11.62 -17.91 -1.12
CA SER A 212 -11.35 -18.97 -0.14
C SER A 212 -10.55 -18.46 1.05
N ILE A 213 -9.54 -17.62 0.79
CA ILE A 213 -8.72 -17.01 1.86
C ILE A 213 -9.61 -16.18 2.79
N ILE A 214 -10.48 -15.33 2.24
CA ILE A 214 -11.39 -14.51 3.05
C ILE A 214 -12.40 -15.39 3.80
N ASN A 215 -12.87 -16.45 3.17
CA ASN A 215 -13.78 -17.40 3.80
C ASN A 215 -13.11 -18.18 4.94
N GLU A 216 -11.82 -18.47 4.85
CA GLU A 216 -11.02 -19.06 5.92
C GLU A 216 -10.84 -18.07 7.08
N ILE A 217 -10.55 -16.80 6.79
CA ILE A 217 -10.44 -15.72 7.80
C ILE A 217 -11.76 -15.53 8.56
N GLU A 218 -12.88 -15.65 7.86
CA GLU A 218 -14.24 -15.42 8.39
C GLU A 218 -14.94 -16.73 8.81
N ASP A 219 -14.19 -17.79 9.10
CA ASP A 219 -14.72 -19.07 9.61
C ASP A 219 -15.92 -19.63 8.79
N GLY A 220 -15.86 -19.49 7.47
CA GLY A 220 -16.88 -20.02 6.55
C GLY A 220 -18.08 -19.09 6.29
N LYS A 221 -18.06 -17.84 6.76
CA LYS A 221 -19.18 -16.90 6.62
C LYS A 221 -19.31 -16.26 5.23
N VAL A 222 -18.32 -16.41 4.34
CA VAL A 222 -18.39 -15.90 2.96
C VAL A 222 -19.13 -16.90 2.08
N VAL A 223 -20.37 -16.56 1.73
CA VAL A 223 -21.26 -17.45 0.97
C VAL A 223 -21.65 -16.87 -0.37
N PHE A 224 -21.91 -17.75 -1.33
CA PHE A 224 -22.51 -17.35 -2.59
C PHE A 224 -24.03 -17.24 -2.46
N ASP A 225 -24.56 -16.03 -2.66
CA ASP A 225 -25.99 -15.77 -2.73
C ASP A 225 -26.51 -15.98 -4.15
N ARG A 226 -27.45 -16.93 -4.31
CA ARG A 226 -28.01 -17.29 -5.63
C ARG A 226 -28.94 -16.23 -6.22
N ASN A 227 -29.58 -15.42 -5.39
CA ASN A 227 -30.50 -14.37 -5.84
C ASN A 227 -29.72 -13.15 -6.33
N LEU A 228 -28.67 -12.77 -5.60
CA LEU A 228 -27.80 -11.63 -5.92
C LEU A 228 -26.70 -11.99 -6.93
N LYS A 229 -26.49 -13.29 -7.18
CA LYS A 229 -25.45 -13.85 -8.08
C LYS A 229 -24.05 -13.37 -7.71
N GLY A 230 -23.72 -13.35 -6.42
CA GLY A 230 -22.41 -12.92 -5.92
C GLY A 230 -22.13 -13.40 -4.50
N TYR A 231 -20.92 -13.12 -4.00
CA TYR A 231 -20.50 -13.47 -2.65
C TYR A 231 -20.86 -12.36 -1.67
N ILE A 232 -21.31 -12.76 -0.48
CA ILE A 232 -21.63 -11.88 0.64
C ILE A 232 -21.02 -12.45 1.92
N LEU A 233 -20.83 -11.60 2.92
CA LEU A 233 -20.48 -12.01 4.27
C LEU A 233 -21.77 -12.14 5.09
N ARG A 234 -22.00 -13.31 5.69
CA ARG A 234 -23.08 -13.52 6.65
C ARG A 234 -22.67 -13.01 8.03
N GLU A 235 -23.63 -12.51 8.79
CA GLU A 235 -23.47 -12.20 10.21
C GLU A 235 -23.07 -13.45 11.01
#